data_AF-A0A932Y8S2-F1
#
_entry.id   AF-A0A932Y8S2-F1
#
_cell.length_a   1.000
_cell.length_b   1.000
_cell.length_c   1.000
_cell.angle_alpha   90.00
_cell.angle_beta   90.00
_cell.angle_gamma   90.00
#
_symmetry.space_group_name_H-M   'P 1'
#
loop_
_entity.id
_entity.type
_entity.pdbx_description
1 polymer ?
#
loop_
_entity_poly.entity_id
_entity_poly.type
_entity_poly.pdbx_seq_one_letter_code
_entity_poly.pdbx_strand_id
1 'polypeptide(L)'
;MNLKTLLEKIRGHEVDSVLAVFPDMLGRWMGKRVAGRFFADTVAQGGLHACAYLLTVDMEMEPVQGFELTSWEKSAIAKEAFGEEAHRHYLHAARVEQETFDRAVTCWELARYFERI
;
A
#
# COMPACT_ATOMS: atom_id res chain seq x y z
N MET A 1 -6.34 20.93 8.50
CA MET A 1 -5.51 20.74 9.72
C MET A 1 -4.09 20.49 9.27
N ASN A 2 -3.09 21.17 9.86
CA ASN A 2 -1.67 20.97 9.50
C ASN A 2 -0.99 19.94 10.43
N LEU A 3 0.22 19.52 10.09
CA LEU A 3 0.96 18.51 10.85
C LEU A 3 1.23 18.93 12.30
N LYS A 4 1.61 20.19 12.53
CA LYS A 4 1.90 20.70 13.87
C LYS A 4 0.69 20.58 14.79
N THR A 5 -0.47 21.03 14.33
CA THR A 5 -1.73 20.94 15.08
C THR A 5 -2.15 19.49 15.33
N LEU A 6 -1.91 18.59 14.37
CA LEU A 6 -2.19 17.17 14.56
C LEU A 6 -1.32 16.56 15.67
N LEU A 7 -0.02 16.88 15.68
CA LEU A 7 0.90 16.39 16.71
C LEU A 7 0.55 16.92 18.11
N GLU A 8 0.11 18.18 18.21
CA GLU A 8 -0.38 18.76 19.46
C GLU A 8 -1.62 18.01 19.97
N LYS A 9 -2.59 17.72 19.09
CA LYS A 9 -3.80 16.96 19.44
C LYS A 9 -3.52 15.51 19.83
N ILE A 10 -2.55 14.86 19.20
CA ILE A 10 -2.10 13.51 19.59
C ILE A 10 -1.50 13.54 21.00
N ARG A 11 -0.64 14.52 21.30
CA ARG A 11 -0.05 14.69 22.65
C ARG A 11 -1.10 15.03 23.71
N GLY A 12 -2.12 15.79 23.31
CA GLY A 12 -3.27 16.14 24.14
C GLY A 12 -4.31 15.03 24.32
N HIS A 13 -4.07 13.82 23.77
CA HIS A 13 -5.01 12.70 23.78
C HIS A 13 -6.39 12.99 23.14
N GLU A 14 -6.47 14.01 22.28
CA GLU A 14 -7.66 14.29 21.47
C GLU A 14 -7.73 13.40 20.22
N VAL A 15 -6.59 12.82 19.81
CA VAL A 15 -6.48 11.94 18.63
C VAL A 15 -5.70 10.69 19.02
N ASP A 16 -6.40 9.56 19.13
CA ASP A 16 -5.81 8.27 19.49
C ASP A 16 -5.23 7.51 18.29
N SER A 17 -5.74 7.78 17.08
CA SER A 17 -5.28 7.10 15.86
C SER A 17 -5.28 8.02 14.63
N VAL A 18 -4.38 7.73 13.70
CA VAL A 18 -4.21 8.43 12.42
C VAL A 18 -4.41 7.42 11.29
N LEU A 19 -5.19 7.80 10.28
CA LEU A 19 -5.30 7.06 9.03
C LEU A 19 -4.30 7.63 8.03
N ALA A 20 -3.28 6.86 7.69
CA ALA A 20 -2.34 7.20 6.63
C ALA A 20 -2.78 6.45 5.36
N VAL A 21 -3.37 7.20 4.42
CA VAL A 21 -4.05 6.64 3.24
C VAL A 21 -3.65 7.32 1.95
N PHE A 22 -3.78 6.60 0.84
CA PHE A 22 -3.61 7.07 -0.54
C PHE A 22 -4.74 6.49 -1.41
N PRO A 23 -5.09 7.14 -2.53
CA PRO A 23 -6.06 6.59 -3.47
C PRO A 23 -5.43 5.47 -4.33
N ASP A 24 -6.14 4.37 -4.53
CA ASP A 24 -5.78 3.36 -5.54
C ASP A 24 -6.30 3.72 -6.95
N MET A 25 -6.11 2.84 -7.94
CA MET A 25 -6.59 3.04 -9.32
C MET A 25 -8.12 3.17 -9.45
N LEU A 26 -8.89 2.71 -8.46
CA LEU A 26 -10.34 2.85 -8.40
C LEU A 26 -10.77 4.08 -7.57
N GLY A 27 -9.82 4.86 -7.05
CA GLY A 27 -10.07 6.03 -6.20
C GLY A 27 -10.44 5.68 -4.75
N ARG A 28 -10.17 4.46 -4.29
CA ARG A 28 -10.43 4.01 -2.91
C ARG A 28 -9.30 4.43 -1.97
N TRP A 29 -9.63 4.79 -0.74
CA TRP A 29 -8.64 5.09 0.29
C TRP A 29 -8.02 3.80 0.84
N MET A 30 -6.80 3.50 0.41
CA MET A 30 -6.00 2.37 0.87
C MET A 30 -4.91 2.86 1.83
N GLY A 31 -4.63 2.08 2.87
CA GLY A 31 -3.59 2.47 3.83
C GLY A 31 -3.69 1.76 5.16
N LYS A 32 -3.11 2.35 6.20
CA LYS A 32 -3.08 1.76 7.54
C LYS A 32 -3.64 2.73 8.57
N ARG A 33 -4.32 2.16 9.55
CA ARG A 33 -4.59 2.83 10.81
C ARG A 33 -3.36 2.70 11.71
N VAL A 34 -2.92 3.82 12.23
CA VAL A 34 -1.72 3.93 13.04
C VAL A 34 -2.10 4.52 14.39
N ALA A 35 -1.54 3.99 15.48
CA ALA A 35 -1.69 4.61 16.80
C ALA A 35 -1.08 6.02 16.78
N GLY A 36 -1.78 7.01 17.33
CA GLY A 36 -1.38 8.43 17.25
C GLY A 36 0.04 8.66 17.76
N ARG A 37 0.41 8.02 18.87
CA ARG A 37 1.75 8.13 19.46
C ARG A 37 2.85 7.59 18.53
N PHE A 38 2.64 6.41 17.94
CA PHE A 38 3.57 5.86 16.96
C PHE A 38 3.65 6.72 15.70
N PHE A 39 2.53 7.33 15.28
CA PHE A 39 2.55 8.27 14.17
C PHE A 39 3.44 9.48 14.46
N ALA A 40 3.30 10.08 15.66
CA ALA A 40 4.06 11.25 16.07
C ALA A 40 5.56 10.95 16.25
N ASP A 41 5.89 9.79 16.83
CA ASP A 41 7.25 9.43 17.21
C ASP A 41 8.06 8.85 16.03
N THR A 42 7.40 8.23 15.06
CA THR A 42 8.09 7.47 13.99
C THR A 42 7.60 7.87 12.59
N VAL A 43 6.30 7.74 12.31
CA VAL A 43 5.79 7.86 10.93
C VAL A 43 5.91 9.28 10.38
N ALA A 44 5.70 10.30 11.21
CA ALA A 44 5.75 11.70 10.77
C ALA A 44 7.12 12.12 10.21
N GLN A 45 8.20 11.44 10.59
CA GLN A 45 9.57 11.71 10.13
C GLN A 45 10.09 10.63 9.18
N GLY A 46 9.82 9.35 9.47
CA GLY A 46 10.37 8.20 8.75
C GLY A 46 9.46 7.63 7.66
N GLY A 47 8.22 8.10 7.55
CA GLY A 47 7.23 7.55 6.63
C GLY A 47 6.64 6.22 7.09
N LEU A 48 5.84 5.61 6.23
CA LEU A 48 5.17 4.33 6.47
C LEU A 48 5.29 3.45 5.22
N HIS A 49 5.64 2.19 5.40
CA HIS A 49 5.65 1.23 4.30
C HIS A 49 4.23 0.78 3.92
N ALA A 50 3.93 0.88 2.63
CA ALA A 50 2.75 0.33 1.98
C ALA A 50 3.22 -0.56 0.82
N CYS A 51 2.57 -1.72 0.67
CA CYS A 51 2.90 -2.63 -0.41
C CYS A 51 2.39 -2.07 -1.74
N ALA A 52 3.16 -2.26 -2.81
CA ALA A 52 2.82 -1.72 -4.12
C ALA A 52 1.51 -2.34 -4.67
N TYR A 53 1.20 -3.58 -4.28
CA TYR A 53 -0.01 -4.26 -4.70
C TYR A 53 -1.30 -3.50 -4.35
N LEU A 54 -1.28 -2.64 -3.33
CA LEU A 54 -2.45 -1.85 -2.90
C LEU A 54 -2.90 -0.83 -3.94
N LEU A 55 -2.04 -0.47 -4.90
CA LEU A 55 -2.41 0.37 -6.03
C LEU A 55 -3.17 -0.41 -7.11
N THR A 56 -3.14 -1.73 -7.05
CA THR A 56 -3.38 -2.63 -8.18
C THR A 56 -4.40 -3.74 -7.94
N VAL A 57 -5.06 -3.75 -6.78
CA VAL A 57 -6.08 -4.75 -6.41
C VAL A 57 -7.48 -4.34 -6.82
N ASP A 58 -8.38 -5.31 -7.02
CA ASP A 58 -9.81 -5.08 -7.17
C ASP A 58 -10.55 -4.94 -5.83
N MET A 59 -11.88 -5.01 -5.87
CA MET A 59 -12.77 -4.93 -4.71
C MET A 59 -12.61 -6.09 -3.74
N GLU A 60 -12.19 -7.26 -4.21
CA GLU A 60 -12.00 -8.48 -3.40
C GLU A 60 -10.57 -8.59 -2.85
N MET A 61 -9.77 -7.53 -2.98
CA MET A 61 -8.34 -7.52 -2.64
C MET A 61 -7.53 -8.53 -3.45
N GLU A 62 -8.07 -8.99 -4.58
CA GLU A 62 -7.34 -9.82 -5.52
C GLU A 62 -6.48 -8.90 -6.40
N PRO A 63 -5.17 -9.16 -6.54
CA PRO A 63 -4.41 -8.59 -7.63
C PRO A 63 -5.12 -9.00 -8.90
N VAL A 64 -5.64 -8.03 -9.66
CA VAL A 64 -6.46 -8.34 -10.84
C VAL A 64 -5.65 -9.25 -11.79
N GLN A 65 -6.30 -10.18 -12.48
CA GLN A 65 -5.58 -11.08 -13.39
C GLN A 65 -5.05 -10.30 -14.61
N GLY A 66 -3.80 -10.57 -15.01
CA GLY A 66 -3.05 -9.81 -16.03
C GLY A 66 -1.98 -8.87 -15.46
N PHE A 67 -1.72 -8.92 -14.15
CA PHE A 67 -0.82 -8.01 -13.41
C PHE A 67 0.67 -8.36 -13.50
N GLU A 68 1.17 -8.65 -14.70
CA GLU A 68 2.55 -8.27 -15.01
C GLU A 68 2.58 -6.74 -15.17
N LEU A 69 2.65 -5.99 -14.07
CA LEU A 69 2.99 -4.55 -14.10
C LEU A 69 2.17 -3.73 -15.10
N THR A 70 0.84 -3.89 -15.16
CA THR A 70 -0.01 -3.34 -16.23
C THR A 70 0.20 -1.84 -16.41
N SER A 71 1.03 -1.52 -17.39
CA SER A 71 1.51 -0.20 -17.77
C SER A 71 2.40 0.55 -16.79
N TRP A 72 2.63 0.18 -15.51
CA TRP A 72 3.52 1.00 -14.65
C TRP A 72 4.90 1.16 -15.28
N GLU A 73 5.55 0.06 -15.68
CA GLU A 73 6.83 0.07 -16.39
C GLU A 73 6.83 0.95 -17.66
N LYS A 74 5.68 1.01 -18.35
CA LYS A 74 5.49 1.72 -19.62
C LYS A 74 4.74 3.07 -19.48
N SER A 75 4.40 3.50 -18.27
CA SER A 75 3.48 4.62 -18.04
C SER A 75 4.28 5.89 -17.92
N ALA A 76 4.19 6.73 -18.96
CA ALA A 76 4.78 8.06 -18.97
C ALA A 76 4.21 8.93 -17.83
N ILE A 77 2.90 8.81 -17.57
CA ILE A 77 2.22 9.56 -16.50
C ILE A 77 2.75 9.14 -15.12
N ALA A 78 2.99 7.84 -14.89
CA ALA A 78 3.54 7.38 -13.62
C ALA A 78 4.99 7.87 -13.41
N LYS A 79 5.81 7.85 -14.47
CA LYS A 79 7.18 8.39 -14.42
C LYS A 79 7.21 9.89 -14.14
N GLU A 80 6.30 10.65 -14.75
CA GLU A 80 6.18 12.09 -14.55
C GLU A 80 5.66 12.44 -13.15
N ALA A 81 4.60 11.77 -12.69
CA ALA A 81 3.96 12.08 -11.42
C ALA A 81 4.80 11.70 -10.19
N PHE A 82 5.52 10.57 -10.25
CA PHE A 82 6.28 10.04 -9.12
C PHE A 82 7.80 10.29 -9.22
N GLY A 83 8.30 10.63 -10.41
CA GLY A 83 9.72 10.74 -10.70
C GLY A 83 10.39 9.39 -10.96
N GLU A 84 11.50 9.40 -11.70
CA GLU A 84 12.18 8.19 -12.21
C GLU A 84 12.69 7.27 -11.09
N GLU A 85 13.22 7.83 -9.99
CA GLU A 85 13.77 7.03 -8.90
C GLU A 85 12.68 6.26 -8.15
N ALA A 86 11.58 6.93 -7.77
CA ALA A 86 10.46 6.31 -7.09
C ALA A 86 9.74 5.32 -8.01
N HIS A 87 9.54 5.69 -9.28
CA HIS A 87 8.97 4.80 -10.30
C HIS A 87 9.73 3.47 -10.39
N ARG A 88 11.07 3.53 -10.49
CA ARG A 88 11.94 2.35 -10.54
C ARG A 88 11.93 1.56 -9.23
N HIS A 89 11.92 2.23 -8.08
CA HIS A 89 11.86 1.57 -6.78
C HIS A 89 10.58 0.76 -6.63
N TYR A 90 9.43 1.36 -6.94
CA TYR A 90 8.14 0.66 -6.89
C TYR A 90 8.04 -0.48 -7.89
N LEU A 91 8.59 -0.29 -9.10
CA LEU A 91 8.68 -1.35 -10.12
C LEU A 91 9.48 -2.56 -9.60
N HIS A 92 10.62 -2.32 -8.95
CA HIS A 92 11.43 -3.39 -8.38
C HIS A 92 10.74 -4.09 -7.21
N ALA A 93 10.17 -3.31 -6.28
CA ALA A 93 9.46 -3.85 -5.12
C ALA A 93 8.27 -4.72 -5.54
N ALA A 94 7.47 -4.25 -6.52
CA ALA A 94 6.34 -5.00 -7.05
C ALA A 94 6.75 -6.36 -7.64
N ARG A 95 7.86 -6.41 -8.39
CA ARG A 95 8.40 -7.67 -8.94
C ARG A 95 8.80 -8.65 -7.85
N VAL A 96 9.50 -8.18 -6.81
CA VAL A 96 9.91 -9.03 -5.68
C VAL A 96 8.69 -9.56 -4.92
N GLU A 97 7.67 -8.73 -4.70
CA GLU A 97 6.43 -9.14 -4.05
C GLU A 97 5.70 -10.21 -4.87
N GLN A 98 5.57 -10.01 -6.18
CA GLN A 98 4.92 -10.96 -7.08
C GLN A 98 5.69 -12.30 -7.15
N GLU A 99 7.00 -12.26 -7.35
CA GLU A 99 7.84 -13.47 -7.34
C GLU A 99 7.75 -14.22 -6.02
N THR A 100 7.59 -13.52 -4.89
CA THR A 100 7.43 -14.16 -3.58
C THR A 100 6.05 -14.79 -3.43
N PHE A 101 5.00 -14.11 -3.91
CA PHE A 101 3.63 -14.61 -3.91
C PHE A 101 3.49 -15.88 -4.75
N ASP A 102 3.99 -15.86 -5.98
CA ASP A 102 3.92 -16.99 -6.92
C ASP A 102 4.67 -18.25 -6.43
N ARG A 103 5.53 -18.11 -5.42
CA ARG A 103 6.29 -19.21 -4.80
C ARG A 103 5.61 -19.83 -3.58
N ALA A 104 4.51 -19.26 -3.12
CA ALA A 104 3.79 -19.74 -1.95
C ALA A 104 2.37 -20.17 -2.37
N VAL A 105 1.96 -21.38 -1.98
CA VAL A 105 0.55 -21.75 -2.01
C VAL A 105 -0.10 -21.17 -0.76
N THR A 106 -1.00 -20.23 -0.97
CA THR A 106 -1.69 -19.53 0.11
C THR A 106 -2.77 -20.41 0.73
N CYS A 107 -3.11 -20.14 2.01
CA CYS A 107 -4.24 -20.79 2.67
C CYS A 107 -5.56 -20.59 1.91
N TRP A 108 -5.69 -19.47 1.19
CA TRP A 108 -6.83 -19.19 0.32
C TRP A 108 -6.87 -20.12 -0.91
N GLU A 109 -5.73 -20.37 -1.57
CA GLU A 109 -5.64 -21.32 -2.69
C GLU A 109 -5.89 -22.77 -2.24
N LEU A 110 -5.41 -23.16 -1.06
CA LEU A 110 -5.70 -24.48 -0.46
C LEU A 110 -7.20 -24.65 -0.19
N ALA A 111 -7.85 -23.66 0.41
CA ALA A 111 -9.29 -23.69 0.72
C ALA A 111 -10.17 -23.78 -0.54
N ARG A 112 -9.69 -23.26 -1.68
CA ARG A 112 -10.45 -23.28 -2.95
C ARG A 112 -10.38 -24.62 -3.68
N TYR A 113 -9.25 -25.31 -3.62
CA TYR A 113 -9.00 -26.51 -4.44
C TYR A 113 -8.97 -27.84 -3.67
N PHE A 114 -8.48 -27.87 -2.42
CA PHE A 114 -8.25 -29.13 -1.70
C PHE A 114 -9.25 -29.40 -0.56
N GLU A 115 -9.90 -28.39 0.02
CA GLU A 115 -10.82 -28.56 1.16
C GLU A 115 -12.33 -28.57 0.78
N ARG A 116 -12.65 -28.64 -0.52
CA ARG A 116 -14.04 -28.70 -1.04
C ARG A 116 -14.41 -30.05 -1.68
N ILE A 117 -13.87 -31.17 -1.17
CA ILE A 117 -14.33 -32.53 -1.49
C ILE A 117 -14.93 -33.16 -0.25
#